data_AF-A0A0C9ZEF2-F1
#
_entry.id   AF-A0A0C9ZEF2-F1
#
_cell.length_a   1.000
_cell.length_b   1.000
_cell.length_c   1.000
_cell.angle_alpha   90.00
_cell.angle_beta   90.00
_cell.angle_gamma   90.00
#
_symmetry.space_group_name_H-M   'P 1'
#
loop_
_entity.id
_entity.type
_entity.pdbx_description
1 polymer ?
#
loop_
_entity_poly.entity_id
_entity_poly.type
_entity_poly.pdbx_seq_one_letter_code
_entity_poly.pdbx_strand_id
1 'polypeptide(L)'
;LGMKLHQQMQKSIAKRQPALMAAIRRFNQYCEQLEELYNPTYAIPLPSPLPMKLTELCSDSTLLQDVWVSPSAGETPRWLEDVAVHDGIHALLKCDQCHEEQQHLGVEADNMCQWFGAEMCTVELAL
;
A
#
# COMPACT_ATOMS: atom_id res chain seq x y z
N LEU A 1 11.76 23.89 -33.38
CA LEU A 1 11.83 22.55 -32.73
C LEU A 1 10.90 22.41 -31.50
N GLY A 2 10.65 23.47 -30.70
CA GLY A 2 9.81 23.36 -29.48
C GLY A 2 8.29 23.21 -29.66
N MET A 3 7.67 23.78 -30.71
CA MET A 3 6.20 23.80 -30.84
C MET A 3 5.57 22.41 -31.01
N LYS A 4 6.23 21.49 -31.73
CA LYS A 4 5.73 20.13 -31.96
C LYS A 4 5.76 19.30 -30.67
N LEU A 5 6.81 19.46 -29.86
CA LEU A 5 6.93 18.83 -28.54
C LEU A 5 5.88 19.38 -27.57
N HIS A 6 5.67 20.69 -27.56
CA HIS A 6 4.64 21.34 -26.74
C HIS A 6 3.23 20.86 -27.10
N GLN A 7 2.89 20.79 -28.39
CA GLN A 7 1.61 20.25 -28.86
C GLN A 7 1.43 18.78 -28.49
N GLN A 8 2.49 17.98 -28.57
CA GLN A 8 2.44 16.57 -28.17
C GLN A 8 2.19 16.44 -26.66
N MET A 9 2.87 17.24 -25.84
CA MET A 9 2.66 17.29 -24.40
C MET A 9 1.21 17.68 -24.05
N GLN A 10 0.68 18.74 -24.66
CA GLN A 10 -0.70 19.18 -24.45
C GLN A 10 -1.72 18.09 -24.83
N LYS A 11 -1.52 17.40 -25.97
CA LYS A 11 -2.41 16.29 -26.39
C LYS A 11 -2.35 15.12 -25.42
N SER A 12 -1.16 14.78 -24.91
CA SER A 12 -0.99 13.72 -23.91
C SER A 12 -1.67 14.07 -22.58
N ILE A 13 -1.61 15.34 -22.15
CA ILE A 13 -2.31 15.84 -20.95
C ILE A 13 -3.83 15.77 -21.16
N ALA A 14 -4.33 16.30 -22.27
CA ALA A 14 -5.76 16.29 -22.60
C ALA A 14 -6.33 14.86 -22.66
N LYS A 15 -5.54 13.89 -23.17
CA LYS A 15 -5.95 12.48 -23.20
C LYS A 15 -6.13 11.87 -21.80
N ARG A 16 -5.40 12.37 -20.80
CA ARG A 16 -5.46 11.88 -19.40
C ARG A 16 -6.53 12.58 -18.56
N GLN A 17 -7.00 13.74 -19.00
CA GLN A 17 -8.00 14.54 -18.28
C GLN A 17 -9.27 13.75 -17.90
N PRO A 18 -9.88 12.92 -18.77
CA PRO A 18 -11.08 12.16 -18.40
C PRO A 18 -10.82 11.16 -17.27
N ALA A 19 -9.70 10.45 -17.33
CA ALA A 19 -9.30 9.49 -16.29
C ALA A 19 -9.02 10.20 -14.95
N LEU A 20 -8.34 11.35 -15.01
CA LEU A 20 -8.07 12.15 -13.81
C LEU A 20 -9.37 12.67 -13.18
N MET A 21 -10.31 13.16 -13.98
CA MET A 21 -11.62 13.60 -13.51
C MET A 21 -12.43 12.46 -12.89
N ALA A 22 -12.36 11.25 -13.44
CA ALA A 22 -13.00 10.07 -12.86
C ALA A 22 -12.39 9.71 -11.50
N ALA A 23 -11.06 9.79 -11.36
CA ALA A 23 -10.36 9.54 -10.11
C ALA A 23 -10.74 10.58 -9.02
N ILE A 24 -10.79 11.87 -9.37
CA ILE A 24 -11.20 12.95 -8.46
C ILE A 24 -12.62 12.71 -7.94
N ARG A 25 -13.56 12.37 -8.84
CA ARG A 25 -14.95 12.04 -8.44
C ARG A 25 -15.01 10.88 -7.46
N ARG A 26 -14.25 9.82 -7.74
CA ARG A 26 -14.21 8.64 -6.87
C ARG A 26 -13.60 8.97 -5.50
N PHE A 27 -12.54 9.76 -5.47
CA PHE A 27 -11.94 10.23 -4.21
C PHE A 27 -12.94 11.03 -3.38
N ASN A 28 -13.63 12.00 -3.99
CA ASN A 28 -14.63 12.82 -3.28
C ASN A 28 -15.79 11.98 -2.75
N GLN A 29 -16.25 10.96 -3.50
CA GLN A 29 -17.24 10.01 -3.00
C GLN A 29 -16.75 9.23 -1.76
N TYR A 30 -15.46 8.91 -1.69
CA TYR A 30 -14.89 8.28 -0.50
C TYR A 30 -14.80 9.23 0.68
N CYS A 31 -14.51 10.52 0.46
CA CYS A 31 -14.57 11.52 1.52
C CYS A 31 -15.98 11.58 2.14
N GLU A 32 -17.03 11.59 1.32
CA GLU A 32 -18.43 11.59 1.77
C GLU A 32 -18.75 10.31 2.58
N GLN A 33 -18.40 9.14 2.05
CA GLN A 33 -18.62 7.86 2.76
C GLN A 33 -17.85 7.76 4.07
N LEU A 34 -16.62 8.29 4.11
CA LEU A 34 -15.82 8.32 5.32
C LEU A 34 -16.42 9.24 6.38
N GLU A 35 -16.97 10.38 5.98
CA GLU A 35 -17.64 11.31 6.90
C GLU A 35 -18.88 10.66 7.55
N GLU A 36 -19.66 9.88 6.79
CA GLU A 36 -20.81 9.12 7.31
C GLU A 36 -20.41 8.03 8.32
N LEU A 37 -19.28 7.37 8.09
CA LEU A 37 -18.77 6.28 8.93
C LEU A 37 -17.86 6.74 10.07
N TYR A 38 -17.55 8.04 10.14
CA TYR A 38 -16.52 8.55 11.03
C TYR A 38 -16.92 8.46 12.51
N ASN A 39 -16.02 7.92 13.33
CA ASN A 39 -16.14 7.97 14.78
C ASN A 39 -15.19 9.05 15.34
N PRO A 40 -15.71 10.08 16.05
CA PRO A 40 -14.89 11.13 16.66
C PRO A 40 -13.81 10.62 17.62
N THR A 41 -13.98 9.41 18.18
CA THR A 41 -13.03 8.78 19.12
C THR A 41 -11.70 8.43 18.45
N TYR A 42 -11.66 8.29 17.12
CA TYR A 42 -10.43 7.92 16.41
C TYR A 42 -9.39 9.04 16.39
N ALA A 43 -9.79 10.31 16.58
CA ALA A 43 -8.90 11.48 16.56
C ALA A 43 -8.05 11.60 15.27
N ILE A 44 -8.47 10.98 14.17
CA ILE A 44 -7.82 11.05 12.85
C ILE A 44 -8.57 12.10 12.02
N PRO A 45 -7.89 13.12 11.47
CA PRO A 45 -8.55 14.14 10.66
C PRO A 45 -9.12 13.52 9.37
N LEU A 46 -10.36 13.89 9.03
CA LEU A 46 -10.98 13.47 7.79
C LEU A 46 -10.35 14.18 6.58
N PRO A 47 -10.20 13.49 5.44
CA PRO A 47 -9.67 14.10 4.22
C PRO A 47 -10.70 15.06 3.60
N SER A 48 -10.23 16.22 3.13
CA SER A 48 -11.07 17.19 2.42
C SER A 48 -11.29 16.81 0.95
N PRO A 49 -12.50 17.02 0.39
CA PRO A 49 -12.77 16.77 -1.02
C PRO A 49 -11.95 17.69 -1.94
N LEU A 50 -11.55 17.16 -3.09
CA LEU A 50 -10.73 17.85 -4.08
C LEU A 50 -11.57 18.73 -5.04
N PRO A 51 -11.00 19.85 -5.52
CA PRO A 51 -11.62 20.66 -6.57
C PRO A 51 -11.91 19.87 -7.84
N MET A 52 -13.13 20.03 -8.37
CA MET A 52 -13.55 19.42 -9.64
C MET A 52 -13.00 20.12 -10.88
N LYS A 53 -12.32 21.26 -10.71
CA LYS A 53 -11.64 21.96 -11.81
C LYS A 53 -10.14 21.73 -11.70
N LEU A 54 -9.54 21.17 -12.74
CA LEU A 54 -8.11 20.85 -12.76
C LEU A 54 -7.20 22.07 -12.58
N THR A 55 -7.62 23.26 -13.00
CA THR A 55 -6.84 24.49 -12.81
C THR A 55 -6.74 24.88 -11.34
N GLU A 56 -7.83 24.69 -10.58
CA GLU A 56 -7.87 24.93 -9.15
C GLU A 56 -7.05 23.85 -8.43
N LEU A 57 -7.23 22.59 -8.82
CA LEU A 57 -6.45 21.46 -8.31
C LEU A 57 -4.94 21.65 -8.50
N CYS A 58 -4.48 22.04 -9.69
CA CYS A 58 -3.06 22.27 -9.94
C CYS A 58 -2.48 23.45 -9.18
N SER A 59 -3.33 24.38 -8.73
CA SER A 59 -2.91 25.57 -7.97
C SER A 59 -3.04 25.35 -6.45
N ASP A 60 -3.54 24.21 -6.03
CA ASP A 60 -3.76 23.87 -4.63
C ASP A 60 -2.43 23.53 -3.95
N SER A 61 -1.99 24.41 -3.06
CA SER A 61 -0.75 24.24 -2.31
C SER A 61 -0.83 23.14 -1.26
N THR A 62 -2.03 22.67 -0.88
CA THR A 62 -2.22 21.59 0.08
C THR A 62 -1.88 20.22 -0.52
N LEU A 63 -2.03 20.04 -1.84
CA LEU A 63 -1.65 18.81 -2.54
C LEU A 63 -0.15 18.60 -2.61
N LEU A 64 0.60 19.70 -2.55
CA LEU A 64 2.05 19.71 -2.53
C LEU A 64 2.58 19.88 -1.10
N GLN A 65 1.72 19.81 -0.08
CA GLN A 65 2.21 19.72 1.29
C GLN A 65 3.00 18.43 1.42
N ASP A 66 4.25 18.61 1.82
CA ASP A 66 5.17 17.53 1.99
C ASP A 66 4.83 16.82 3.31
N VAL A 67 3.79 15.97 3.25
CA VAL A 67 3.31 15.15 4.38
C VAL A 67 4.44 14.29 4.95
N TRP A 68 5.50 14.05 4.17
CA TRP A 68 6.65 13.24 4.53
C TRP A 68 7.91 14.04 4.91
N VAL A 69 8.00 15.34 4.60
CA VAL A 69 9.20 16.16 4.91
C VAL A 69 8.92 17.22 5.97
N SER A 70 7.68 17.69 6.12
CA SER A 70 7.35 18.63 7.18
C SER A 70 7.27 17.87 8.51
N PRO A 71 8.10 18.22 9.52
CA PRO A 71 8.03 17.58 10.83
C PRO A 71 6.60 17.70 11.38
N SER A 72 5.99 16.59 11.77
CA SER A 72 4.68 16.61 12.42
C SER A 72 4.76 17.48 13.67
N ALA A 73 3.78 18.34 13.91
CA ALA A 73 3.68 19.08 15.17
C ALA A 73 3.34 18.10 16.30
N GLY A 74 4.36 17.50 16.92
CA GLY A 74 4.23 16.50 17.98
C GLY A 74 5.52 15.73 18.23
N GLU A 75 5.59 14.97 19.32
CA GLU A 75 6.68 14.01 19.55
C GLU A 75 6.60 12.90 18.49
N THR A 76 7.73 12.65 17.83
CA THR A 76 7.86 11.56 16.86
C THR A 76 7.65 10.23 17.58
N PRO A 77 6.80 9.32 17.06
CA PRO A 77 6.63 8.01 17.66
C PRO A 77 7.96 7.26 17.76
N ARG A 78 8.22 6.60 18.89
CA ARG A 78 9.50 5.90 19.12
C ARG A 78 9.80 4.81 18.10
N TRP A 79 8.79 4.13 17.54
CA TRP A 79 9.02 3.15 16.49
C TRP A 79 9.58 3.76 15.19
N LEU A 80 9.45 5.09 15.01
CA LEU A 80 9.94 5.83 13.85
C LEU A 80 11.32 6.47 14.10
N GLU A 81 11.64 6.84 15.34
CA GLU A 81 12.89 7.55 15.68
C GLU A 81 13.91 6.69 16.45
N ASP A 82 13.46 5.78 17.31
CA ASP A 82 14.32 5.00 18.21
C ASP A 82 14.76 3.70 17.52
N VAL A 83 16.05 3.67 17.14
CA VAL A 83 16.70 2.51 16.51
C VAL A 83 16.53 1.24 17.35
N ALA A 84 16.57 1.33 18.68
CA ALA A 84 16.43 0.15 19.54
C ALA A 84 15.01 -0.42 19.49
N VAL A 85 13.99 0.44 19.36
CA VAL A 85 12.59 0.00 19.18
C VAL A 85 12.42 -0.68 17.82
N HIS A 86 13.02 -0.12 16.78
CA HIS A 86 12.99 -0.70 15.44
C HIS A 86 13.67 -2.07 15.39
N ASP A 87 14.85 -2.21 15.99
CA ASP A 87 15.56 -3.48 16.11
C ASP A 87 14.76 -4.50 16.92
N GLY A 88 14.06 -4.06 17.97
CA GLY A 88 13.15 -4.90 18.75
C GLY A 88 11.97 -5.42 17.93
N ILE A 89 11.32 -4.55 17.14
CA ILE A 89 10.22 -4.92 16.24
C ILE A 89 10.71 -5.93 15.20
N HIS A 90 11.86 -5.67 14.57
CA HIS A 90 12.44 -6.59 13.61
C HIS A 90 12.81 -7.94 14.21
N ALA A 91 13.37 -7.96 15.42
CA ALA A 91 13.68 -9.20 16.11
C ALA A 91 12.41 -10.03 16.37
N LEU A 92 11.33 -9.39 16.83
CA LEU A 92 10.05 -10.05 17.05
C LEU A 92 9.49 -10.65 15.76
N LEU A 93 9.40 -9.86 14.69
CA LEU A 93 8.90 -10.32 13.39
C LEU A 93 9.74 -11.46 12.82
N LYS A 94 11.06 -11.42 13.02
CA LYS A 94 11.96 -12.49 12.60
C LYS A 94 11.71 -13.78 13.37
N CYS A 95 11.45 -13.70 14.68
CA CYS A 95 11.08 -14.86 15.48
C CYS A 95 9.76 -15.49 15.00
N ASP A 96 8.75 -14.66 14.74
CA ASP A 96 7.45 -15.13 14.23
C ASP A 96 7.60 -15.80 12.86
N GLN A 97 8.36 -15.18 11.97
CA GLN A 97 8.66 -15.75 10.65
C GLN A 97 9.42 -17.09 10.76
N CYS A 98 10.39 -17.21 11.67
CA CYS A 98 11.06 -18.49 11.89
C CYS A 98 10.11 -19.59 12.35
N HIS A 99 9.10 -19.25 13.16
CA HIS A 99 8.10 -20.20 13.62
C HIS A 99 7.19 -20.65 12.47
N GLU A 100 6.72 -19.71 11.65
CA GLU A 100 5.93 -19.99 10.45
C GLU A 100 6.71 -20.89 9.48
N GLU A 101 7.97 -20.56 9.21
CA GLU A 101 8.81 -21.34 8.29
C GLU A 101 9.05 -22.76 8.81
N GLN A 102 9.23 -22.93 10.13
CA GLN A 102 9.37 -24.27 10.72
C GLN A 102 8.10 -25.12 10.51
N GLN A 103 6.91 -24.51 10.62
CA GLN A 103 5.66 -25.21 10.34
C GLN A 103 5.54 -25.59 8.86
N HIS A 104 5.85 -24.66 7.96
CA HIS A 104 5.84 -24.91 6.52
C HIS A 104 6.79 -26.04 6.11
N LEU A 105 8.03 -26.02 6.63
CA LEU A 105 9.00 -27.08 6.37
C LEU A 105 8.54 -28.45 6.90
N GLY A 106 7.85 -28.48 8.04
CA GLY A 106 7.26 -29.71 8.57
C GLY A 106 6.20 -30.28 7.62
N VAL A 107 5.27 -29.44 7.17
CA VAL A 107 4.23 -29.84 6.21
C VAL A 107 4.84 -30.34 4.90
N GLU A 108 5.85 -29.64 4.38
CA GLU A 108 6.50 -30.02 3.13
C GLU A 108 7.26 -31.35 3.26
N ALA A 109 7.93 -31.58 4.40
CA ALA A 109 8.59 -32.84 4.68
C ALA A 109 7.59 -34.01 4.74
N ASP A 110 6.45 -33.81 5.43
CA ASP A 110 5.38 -34.82 5.50
C ASP A 110 4.81 -35.13 4.11
N ASN A 111 4.58 -34.10 3.29
CA ASN A 111 4.10 -34.26 1.91
C ASN A 111 5.09 -35.09 1.07
N MET A 112 6.39 -34.79 1.16
CA MET A 112 7.43 -35.53 0.44
C MET A 112 7.48 -37.00 0.86
N CYS A 113 7.40 -37.28 2.16
CA CYS A 113 7.38 -38.65 2.68
C CYS A 113 6.14 -39.43 2.22
N GLN A 114 4.96 -38.81 2.25
CA GLN A 114 3.73 -39.44 1.78
C GLN A 114 3.78 -39.74 0.28
N TRP A 115 4.22 -38.77 -0.52
CA TRP A 115 4.38 -38.95 -1.96
C TRP A 115 5.35 -40.08 -2.27
N PHE A 116 6.53 -40.09 -1.62
CA PHE A 116 7.53 -41.13 -1.83
C PHE A 116 7.02 -42.51 -1.43
N GLY A 117 6.30 -42.62 -0.31
CA GLY A 117 5.69 -43.87 0.13
C GLY A 117 4.63 -44.39 -0.85
N ALA A 118 3.79 -43.50 -1.39
CA ALA A 118 2.81 -43.87 -2.41
C ALA A 118 3.46 -44.34 -3.72
N GLU A 119 4.54 -43.67 -4.15
CA GLU A 119 5.28 -44.05 -5.34
C GLU A 119 5.96 -45.42 -5.17
N MET A 120 6.59 -45.66 -4.02
CA MET A 120 7.21 -46.95 -3.67
C MET A 120 6.18 -48.09 -3.72
N CYS A 121 5.03 -47.92 -3.08
CA CYS A 121 3.95 -48.92 -3.13
C CYS A 121 3.46 -49.19 -4.56
N THR A 122 3.40 -48.16 -5.41
CA THR A 122 2.99 -48.31 -6.81
C THR A 122 3.99 -49.12 -7.61
N VAL A 123 5.29 -48.90 -7.39
CA VAL A 123 6.37 -49.68 -8.03
C VAL A 123 6.35 -51.14 -7.55
N GLU A 124 6.17 -51.37 -6.25
CA GLU A 124 6.10 -52.73 -5.69
C GLU A 124 4.91 -53.53 -6.24
N LEU A 125 3.75 -52.89 -6.44
CA LEU A 125 2.57 -53.55 -7.01
C LEU A 125 2.68 -53.84 -8.52
N ALA A 126 3.60 -53.17 -9.23
CA ALA A 126 3.82 -53.35 -10.66
C ALA A 126 4.85 -54.44 -11.00
N LEU A 127 5.55 -54.97 -9.99
CA LEU A 127 6.52 -56.08 -10.09
C LEU A 127 5.85 -57.45 -9.87
#